data_AF-A0A8S3HXF4-F1
#
_entry.id   AF-A0A8S3HXF4-F1
#
_cell.length_a   1.000
_cell.length_b   1.000
_cell.length_c   1.000
_cell.angle_alpha   90.00
_cell.angle_beta   90.00
_cell.angle_gamma   90.00
#
_symmetry.space_group_name_H-M   'P 1'
#
loop_
_entity.id
_entity.type
_entity.pdbx_description
1 polymer ?
#
loop_
_entity_poly.entity_id
_entity_poly.type
_entity_poly.pdbx_seq_one_letter_code
_entity_poly.pdbx_strand_id
1 'polypeptide(L)'
;RPSSHIYSVLEVGNGGMTDSEYISHFSLWAISKAPLLIGCDVSKMSAATLSTLTNPEVIAVNQDPLGVQGKKVAFASSQLPNTTSDVAVTNCTSLSATIAPERLQWSYNPQDGSIRSKLNGQCLSIDSCSTSEAANIVVSECQINDPSAQCQGKNQQWTINTSDQSIISQMNGKCLDVYNFDGPSVDAFSCNKQDNQAWLWSPNDGTVRSKHNGECLTLKASLEVWAGSLVNGSQAVVLLNRNEFGSESITVDWKDIGFPIDHSAVVRDLWARKDIGTFTGNYTSPKIDHHSVMMLKITLTM
;
A
#
# COMPACT_ATOMS: atom_id res chain seq x y z
N ARG A 1 -15.05 -23.54 10.59
CA ARG A 1 -15.03 -22.45 11.62
C ARG A 1 -14.09 -21.38 11.08
N PRO A 2 -14.51 -20.12 10.92
CA PRO A 2 -13.55 -19.07 10.61
C PRO A 2 -12.69 -18.86 11.87
N SER A 3 -11.37 -18.98 11.71
CA SER A 3 -10.39 -18.68 12.73
C SER A 3 -10.41 -17.18 13.01
N SER A 4 -10.98 -16.76 14.15
CA SER A 4 -10.77 -15.41 14.68
C SER A 4 -9.28 -15.24 14.93
N HIS A 5 -8.61 -14.51 14.05
CA HIS A 5 -7.25 -14.05 14.29
C HIS A 5 -7.35 -13.08 15.48
N ILE A 6 -6.64 -13.40 16.56
CA ILE A 6 -6.63 -12.54 17.75
C ILE A 6 -5.81 -11.31 17.38
N TYR A 7 -6.49 -10.25 16.98
CA TYR A 7 -5.89 -8.92 16.97
C TYR A 7 -5.59 -8.53 18.43
N SER A 8 -4.40 -7.97 18.66
CA SER A 8 -3.97 -7.46 19.97
C SER A 8 -4.90 -6.32 20.47
N VAL A 9 -4.74 -5.94 21.74
CA VAL A 9 -5.42 -4.79 22.36
C VAL A 9 -5.26 -3.51 21.55
N LEU A 10 -6.22 -2.59 21.70
CA LEU A 10 -6.14 -1.26 21.08
C LEU A 10 -5.03 -0.45 21.77
N GLU A 11 -4.09 0.06 20.97
CA GLU A 11 -3.01 0.93 21.44
C GLU A 11 -3.43 2.41 21.53
N VAL A 12 -4.69 2.72 21.20
CA VAL A 12 -5.24 4.07 21.19
C VAL A 12 -5.07 4.75 22.55
N GLY A 13 -4.22 5.78 22.61
CA GLY A 13 -3.94 6.54 23.83
C GLY A 13 -2.71 6.09 24.63
N ASN A 14 -1.96 5.08 24.19
CA ASN A 14 -0.75 4.60 24.89
C ASN A 14 0.52 5.42 24.59
N GLY A 15 0.47 6.32 23.63
CA GLY A 15 1.64 7.01 23.09
C GLY A 15 2.30 6.23 21.95
N GLY A 16 3.21 6.88 21.22
CA GLY A 16 3.96 6.27 20.11
C GLY A 16 3.27 6.32 18.73
N MET A 17 2.04 6.84 18.67
CA MET A 17 1.33 7.14 17.42
C MET A 17 0.67 8.52 17.52
N THR A 18 0.49 9.15 16.36
CA THR A 18 -0.31 10.37 16.17
C THR A 18 -1.81 10.08 16.26
N ASP A 19 -2.62 11.12 16.45
CA ASP A 19 -4.09 10.97 16.48
C ASP A 19 -4.65 10.38 15.18
N SER A 20 -4.08 10.75 14.03
CA SER A 20 -4.46 10.19 12.72
C SER A 20 -4.12 8.70 12.62
N GLU A 21 -2.95 8.28 13.11
CA GLU A 21 -2.56 6.87 13.17
C GLU A 21 -3.48 6.06 14.11
N TYR A 22 -3.91 6.64 15.23
CA TYR A 22 -4.93 6.01 16.09
C TYR A 22 -6.28 5.86 15.39
N ILE A 23 -6.70 6.86 14.62
CA ILE A 23 -7.92 6.80 13.81
C ILE A 23 -7.81 5.69 12.75
N SER A 24 -6.67 5.56 12.08
CA SER A 24 -6.36 4.46 11.15
C SER A 24 -6.42 3.10 11.82
N HIS A 25 -5.73 2.96 12.96
CA HIS A 25 -5.73 1.73 13.76
C HIS A 25 -7.15 1.34 14.19
N PHE A 26 -7.91 2.27 14.77
CA PHE A 26 -9.27 2.00 15.23
C PHE A 26 -10.21 1.65 14.07
N SER A 27 -10.07 2.32 12.92
CA SER A 27 -10.87 2.02 11.71
C SER A 27 -10.60 0.61 11.18
N LEU A 28 -9.33 0.18 11.15
CA LEU A 28 -8.93 -1.16 10.71
C LEU A 28 -9.41 -2.24 11.70
N TRP A 29 -9.35 -2.00 13.01
CA TRP A 29 -9.91 -2.91 14.02
C TRP A 29 -11.44 -2.98 13.89
N ALA A 30 -12.10 -1.84 13.66
CA ALA A 30 -13.55 -1.80 13.51
C ALA A 30 -14.02 -2.59 12.28
N ILE A 31 -13.46 -2.32 11.11
CA ILE A 31 -13.85 -2.98 9.85
C ILE A 31 -13.47 -4.47 9.85
N SER A 32 -12.39 -4.85 10.55
CA SER A 32 -11.98 -6.26 10.67
C SER A 32 -12.80 -7.08 11.67
N LYS A 33 -13.77 -6.45 12.37
CA LYS A 33 -14.54 -7.07 13.46
C LYS A 33 -13.66 -7.60 14.59
N ALA A 34 -12.50 -6.97 14.78
CA ALA A 34 -11.62 -7.26 15.91
C ALA A 34 -12.32 -6.86 17.22
N PRO A 35 -12.03 -7.55 18.35
CA PRO A 35 -12.43 -7.07 19.66
C PRO A 35 -11.86 -5.66 19.92
N LEU A 36 -12.74 -4.71 20.28
CA LEU A 36 -12.33 -3.34 20.63
C LEU A 36 -12.00 -3.24 22.13
N LEU A 37 -10.91 -3.89 22.54
CA LEU A 37 -10.43 -3.89 23.93
C LEU A 37 -9.51 -2.69 24.17
N ILE A 38 -9.95 -1.74 25.02
CA ILE A 38 -9.18 -0.53 25.36
C ILE A 38 -7.93 -0.94 26.16
N GLY A 39 -6.75 -0.59 25.65
CA GLY A 39 -5.46 -0.91 26.27
C GLY A 39 -4.79 0.24 27.04
N CYS A 40 -5.42 1.42 27.14
CA CYS A 40 -4.82 2.62 27.73
C CYS A 40 -5.34 2.98 29.14
N ASP A 41 -4.66 3.92 29.81
CA ASP A 41 -5.12 4.49 31.09
C ASP A 41 -6.35 5.38 30.88
N VAL A 42 -7.53 4.80 31.09
CA VAL A 42 -8.82 5.48 30.90
C VAL A 42 -9.02 6.71 31.81
N SER A 43 -8.25 6.83 32.89
CA SER A 43 -8.31 7.99 33.79
C SER A 43 -7.53 9.21 33.28
N LYS A 44 -6.67 9.03 32.25
CA LYS A 44 -5.77 10.05 31.71
C LYS A 44 -5.88 10.25 30.20
N MET A 45 -6.97 9.81 29.58
CA MET A 45 -7.16 9.95 28.14
C MET A 45 -7.26 11.41 27.72
N SER A 46 -6.64 11.76 26.59
CA SER A 46 -6.88 13.04 25.94
C SER A 46 -8.30 13.09 25.35
N ALA A 47 -8.78 14.30 25.05
CA ALA A 47 -10.07 14.46 24.37
C ALA A 47 -10.08 13.78 22.98
N ALA A 48 -8.95 13.79 22.27
CA ALA A 48 -8.80 13.12 20.98
C ALA A 48 -8.91 11.59 21.13
N THR A 49 -8.18 11.01 22.08
CA THR A 49 -8.26 9.57 22.41
C THR A 49 -9.68 9.15 22.76
N LEU A 50 -10.36 9.91 23.63
CA LEU A 50 -11.75 9.64 24.00
C LEU A 50 -12.69 9.71 22.79
N SER A 51 -12.54 10.73 21.95
CA SER A 51 -13.33 10.89 20.72
C SER A 51 -13.16 9.69 19.77
N THR A 52 -11.93 9.21 19.60
CA THR A 52 -11.63 8.01 18.80
C THR A 52 -12.30 6.77 19.37
N LEU A 53 -12.12 6.50 20.67
CA LEU A 53 -12.64 5.30 21.33
C LEU A 53 -14.17 5.27 21.50
N THR A 54 -14.84 6.42 21.35
CA THR A 54 -16.29 6.55 21.59
C THR A 54 -17.09 6.94 20.35
N ASN A 55 -16.51 6.92 19.14
CA ASN A 55 -17.25 7.22 17.93
C ASN A 55 -18.36 6.18 17.68
N PRO A 56 -19.65 6.52 17.84
CA PRO A 56 -20.73 5.54 17.78
C PRO A 56 -20.93 4.96 16.38
N GLU A 57 -20.60 5.70 15.32
CA GLU A 57 -20.81 5.22 13.95
C GLU A 57 -19.75 4.18 13.55
N VAL A 58 -18.50 4.39 13.97
CA VAL A 58 -17.41 3.42 13.74
C VAL A 58 -17.59 2.19 14.62
N ILE A 59 -18.00 2.36 15.88
CA ILE A 59 -18.37 1.24 16.77
C ILE A 59 -19.54 0.45 16.17
N ALA A 60 -20.55 1.11 15.60
CA ALA A 60 -21.67 0.43 14.95
C ALA A 60 -21.22 -0.42 13.76
N VAL A 61 -20.18 0.01 13.01
CA VAL A 61 -19.57 -0.87 12.01
C VAL A 61 -18.97 -2.10 12.67
N ASN A 62 -18.19 -1.98 13.74
CA ASN A 62 -17.62 -3.15 14.43
C ASN A 62 -18.70 -4.09 14.98
N GLN A 63 -19.76 -3.53 15.57
CA GLN A 63 -20.84 -4.25 16.26
C GLN A 63 -22.00 -4.66 15.33
N ASP A 64 -21.89 -4.43 14.03
CA ASP A 64 -22.94 -4.82 13.08
C ASP A 64 -23.22 -6.34 13.16
N PRO A 65 -24.50 -6.74 13.32
CA PRO A 65 -24.88 -8.11 13.65
C PRO A 65 -24.66 -9.09 12.49
N LEU A 66 -24.41 -8.62 11.27
CA LEU A 66 -24.03 -9.52 10.17
C LEU A 66 -22.65 -10.15 10.45
N GLY A 67 -21.80 -9.49 11.24
CA GLY A 67 -20.52 -10.03 11.70
C GLY A 67 -19.51 -10.32 10.58
N VAL A 68 -19.72 -9.79 9.38
CA VAL A 68 -18.83 -10.02 8.23
C VAL A 68 -17.59 -9.16 8.35
N GLN A 69 -16.44 -9.81 8.48
CA GLN A 69 -15.14 -9.17 8.46
C GLN A 69 -14.91 -8.47 7.11
N GLY A 70 -14.53 -7.20 7.16
CA GLY A 70 -14.10 -6.48 5.98
C GLY A 70 -12.76 -7.00 5.46
N LYS A 71 -12.60 -6.92 4.14
CA LYS A 71 -11.42 -7.39 3.42
C LYS A 71 -10.87 -6.28 2.56
N LYS A 72 -9.57 -6.32 2.27
CA LYS A 72 -8.97 -5.48 1.24
C LYS A 72 -9.58 -5.88 -0.11
N VAL A 73 -10.17 -4.93 -0.82
CA VAL A 73 -10.87 -5.14 -2.09
C VAL A 73 -10.19 -4.47 -3.27
N ALA A 74 -9.43 -3.39 -3.05
CA ALA A 74 -8.65 -2.73 -4.07
C ALA A 74 -7.39 -2.09 -3.47
N PHE A 75 -6.42 -1.79 -4.34
CA PHE A 75 -5.18 -1.14 -3.97
C PHE A 75 -4.61 -0.33 -5.13
N ALA A 76 -3.85 0.71 -4.83
CA ALA A 76 -3.09 1.49 -5.81
C ALA A 76 -1.71 1.88 -5.24
N SER A 77 -0.71 2.00 -6.11
CA SER A 77 0.55 2.61 -5.71
C SER A 77 0.42 4.12 -5.73
N SER A 78 1.04 4.78 -4.75
CA SER A 78 1.09 6.23 -4.71
C SER A 78 1.82 6.80 -5.93
N GLN A 79 1.31 7.92 -6.41
CA GLN A 79 1.91 8.72 -7.48
C GLN A 79 2.73 9.89 -6.93
N LEU A 80 2.82 10.02 -5.59
CA LEU A 80 3.58 11.10 -4.97
C LEU A 80 5.07 11.00 -5.31
N PRO A 81 5.71 12.13 -5.67
CA PRO A 81 7.16 12.20 -5.64
C PRO A 81 7.65 12.06 -4.19
N ASN A 82 8.88 11.58 -4.04
CA ASN A 82 9.63 11.56 -2.78
C ASN A 82 9.01 10.76 -1.63
N THR A 83 8.05 9.88 -1.92
CA THR A 83 7.54 8.89 -0.97
C THR A 83 8.22 7.55 -1.20
N THR A 84 8.75 6.92 -0.16
CA THR A 84 9.33 5.58 -0.28
C THR A 84 8.22 4.54 -0.46
N SER A 85 8.35 3.67 -1.45
CA SER A 85 7.41 2.57 -1.71
C SER A 85 8.15 1.25 -1.80
N ASP A 86 7.67 0.22 -1.10
CA ASP A 86 8.15 -1.15 -1.27
C ASP A 86 7.99 -1.61 -2.73
N VAL A 87 8.81 -2.57 -3.14
CA VAL A 87 8.72 -3.23 -4.45
C VAL A 87 8.30 -4.70 -4.25
N ALA A 88 7.61 -5.24 -5.24
CA ALA A 88 7.15 -6.62 -5.24
C ALA A 88 7.20 -7.22 -6.66
N VAL A 89 6.98 -8.54 -6.77
CA VAL A 89 6.59 -9.20 -8.01
C VAL A 89 5.09 -9.51 -8.00
N THR A 90 4.46 -9.42 -9.16
CA THR A 90 3.05 -9.77 -9.36
C THR A 90 2.82 -10.29 -10.77
N ASN A 91 1.73 -11.03 -10.98
CA ASN A 91 1.29 -11.42 -12.32
C ASN A 91 1.20 -10.18 -13.24
N CYS A 92 1.91 -10.21 -14.38
CA CYS A 92 2.01 -9.08 -15.30
C CYS A 92 0.68 -8.56 -15.86
N THR A 93 -0.38 -9.38 -15.82
CA THR A 93 -1.74 -9.05 -16.28
C THR A 93 -2.72 -8.75 -15.15
N SER A 94 -2.30 -8.94 -13.89
CA SER A 94 -3.15 -8.66 -12.70
C SER A 94 -3.61 -7.20 -12.61
N LEU A 95 -2.98 -6.31 -13.38
CA LEU A 95 -3.33 -4.92 -13.53
C LEU A 95 -3.92 -4.73 -14.92
N SER A 96 -5.21 -5.08 -15.06
CA SER A 96 -6.00 -4.71 -16.24
C SER A 96 -5.76 -3.23 -16.57
N ALA A 97 -5.67 -2.91 -17.87
CA ALA A 97 -5.31 -1.62 -18.48
C ALA A 97 -6.14 -0.38 -18.04
N THR A 98 -6.94 -0.50 -16.99
CA THR A 98 -7.72 0.55 -16.32
C THR A 98 -7.11 1.05 -15.02
N ILE A 99 -6.11 0.37 -14.43
CA ILE A 99 -5.41 0.83 -13.21
C ILE A 99 -3.90 0.90 -13.47
N ALA A 100 -3.41 2.10 -13.80
CA ALA A 100 -2.01 2.53 -13.83
C ALA A 100 -0.98 1.49 -14.36
N PRO A 101 -0.95 1.19 -15.68
CA PRO A 101 0.07 0.32 -16.27
C PRO A 101 1.51 0.78 -15.95
N GLU A 102 1.71 2.08 -15.69
CA GLU A 102 2.98 2.67 -15.30
C GLU A 102 3.57 2.07 -14.01
N ARG A 103 2.74 1.41 -13.17
CA ARG A 103 3.17 0.67 -11.97
C ARG A 103 4.04 -0.56 -12.23
N LEU A 104 3.95 -1.13 -13.44
CA LEU A 104 4.75 -2.28 -13.87
C LEU A 104 5.91 -1.87 -14.76
N GLN A 105 5.99 -0.58 -15.09
CA GLN A 105 6.90 -0.08 -16.09
C GLN A 105 8.09 0.62 -15.45
N TRP A 106 9.26 0.33 -16.01
CA TRP A 106 10.53 0.82 -15.52
C TRP A 106 11.34 1.39 -16.67
N SER A 107 12.23 2.31 -16.37
CA SER A 107 13.29 2.74 -17.29
C SER A 107 14.65 2.55 -16.66
N TYR A 108 15.61 2.12 -17.47
CA TYR A 108 17.01 2.08 -17.08
C TYR A 108 17.78 3.20 -17.80
N ASN A 109 18.56 3.96 -17.05
CA ASN A 109 19.49 4.96 -17.58
C ASN A 109 20.93 4.43 -17.40
N PRO A 110 21.60 4.00 -18.50
CA PRO A 110 22.94 3.44 -18.41
C PRO A 110 24.02 4.47 -18.06
N GLN A 111 23.78 5.77 -18.22
CA GLN A 111 24.75 6.82 -17.90
C GLN A 111 24.90 7.02 -16.39
N ASP A 112 23.80 6.93 -15.64
CA ASP A 112 23.81 7.12 -14.19
C ASP A 112 23.53 5.81 -13.41
N GLY A 113 23.23 4.70 -14.10
CA GLY A 113 22.94 3.40 -13.52
C GLY A 113 21.55 3.30 -12.88
N SER A 114 20.68 4.29 -13.04
CA SER A 114 19.38 4.32 -12.36
C SER A 114 18.36 3.40 -13.03
N ILE A 115 17.59 2.68 -12.21
CA ILE A 115 16.34 2.04 -12.62
C ILE A 115 15.22 2.88 -11.99
N ARG A 116 14.31 3.41 -12.81
CA ARG A 116 13.28 4.36 -12.38
C ARG A 116 11.88 3.85 -12.67
N SER A 117 10.99 3.98 -11.71
CA SER A 117 9.55 3.74 -11.89
C SER A 117 8.98 4.72 -12.91
N LYS A 118 8.21 4.23 -13.89
CA LYS A 118 7.50 5.09 -14.84
C LYS A 118 6.29 5.80 -14.20
N LEU A 119 5.79 5.31 -13.07
CA LEU A 119 4.64 5.91 -12.37
C LEU A 119 4.96 7.29 -11.81
N ASN A 120 6.12 7.43 -11.15
CA ASN A 120 6.46 8.63 -10.37
C ASN A 120 7.91 9.10 -10.57
N GLY A 121 8.69 8.44 -11.44
CA GLY A 121 10.05 8.83 -11.80
C GLY A 121 11.13 8.53 -10.75
N GLN A 122 10.75 7.93 -9.63
CA GLN A 122 11.64 7.61 -8.50
C GLN A 122 12.55 6.40 -8.78
N CYS A 123 13.64 6.30 -8.03
CA CYS A 123 14.71 5.33 -8.24
C CYS A 123 14.54 4.07 -7.40
N LEU A 124 14.71 2.91 -8.04
CA LEU A 124 14.89 1.62 -7.37
C LEU A 124 16.14 1.68 -6.51
N SER A 125 15.99 1.37 -5.24
CA SER A 125 16.99 1.64 -4.20
C SER A 125 17.08 0.50 -3.22
N ILE A 126 18.30 0.21 -2.75
CA ILE A 126 18.48 -0.55 -1.52
C ILE A 126 18.11 0.37 -0.35
N ASP A 127 17.16 -0.06 0.46
CA ASP A 127 16.63 0.74 1.57
C ASP A 127 17.74 1.06 2.58
N SER A 128 17.80 2.33 2.97
CA SER A 128 18.69 2.85 4.02
C SER A 128 20.16 2.44 3.87
N CYS A 129 20.63 2.26 2.62
CA CYS A 129 21.97 1.77 2.27
C CYS A 129 22.34 0.45 2.99
N SER A 130 21.36 -0.40 3.30
CA SER A 130 21.60 -1.63 4.05
C SER A 130 22.57 -2.57 3.33
N THR A 131 23.47 -3.17 4.12
CA THR A 131 24.43 -4.17 3.65
C THR A 131 24.07 -5.58 4.11
N SER A 132 22.94 -5.75 4.82
CA SER A 132 22.45 -7.05 5.26
C SER A 132 22.17 -7.98 4.08
N GLU A 133 22.29 -9.30 4.27
CA GLU A 133 21.59 -10.22 3.37
C GLU A 133 20.09 -9.94 3.43
N ALA A 134 19.41 -10.13 2.30
CA ALA A 134 17.98 -9.82 2.16
C ALA A 134 17.64 -8.35 2.52
N ALA A 135 18.48 -7.40 2.07
CA ALA A 135 18.19 -5.98 2.26
C ALA A 135 16.96 -5.57 1.45
N ASN A 136 16.00 -4.87 2.07
CA ASN A 136 14.75 -4.50 1.41
C ASN A 136 15.01 -3.62 0.18
N ILE A 137 14.22 -3.83 -0.87
CA ILE A 137 14.24 -3.02 -2.08
C ILE A 137 13.02 -2.12 -2.09
N VAL A 138 13.27 -0.85 -2.29
CA VAL A 138 12.26 0.20 -2.32
C VAL A 138 12.42 1.05 -3.57
N VAL A 139 11.44 1.90 -3.83
CA VAL A 139 11.53 3.02 -4.74
C VAL A 139 11.45 4.30 -3.93
N SER A 140 12.43 5.19 -4.10
CA SER A 140 12.57 6.44 -3.34
C SER A 140 13.04 7.59 -4.24
N GLU A 141 13.05 8.82 -3.71
CA GLU A 141 13.60 9.98 -4.43
C GLU A 141 14.99 9.66 -5.02
N CYS A 142 15.22 10.04 -6.28
CA CYS A 142 16.49 9.85 -6.95
C CYS A 142 17.52 10.86 -6.44
N GLN A 143 18.58 10.37 -5.81
CA GLN A 143 19.67 11.13 -5.22
C GLN A 143 21.04 10.72 -5.81
N ILE A 144 21.04 10.28 -7.07
CA ILE A 144 22.21 9.75 -7.74
C ILE A 144 23.23 10.86 -8.00
N ASN A 145 24.49 10.59 -7.67
CA ASN A 145 25.60 11.55 -7.75
C ASN A 145 25.42 12.79 -6.86
N ASP A 146 24.51 12.76 -5.88
CA ASP A 146 24.42 13.77 -4.83
C ASP A 146 25.41 13.40 -3.71
N PRO A 147 26.48 14.19 -3.48
CA PRO A 147 27.45 13.90 -2.43
C PRO A 147 26.87 13.99 -1.02
N SER A 148 25.74 14.67 -0.85
CA SER A 148 25.04 14.83 0.44
C SER A 148 24.06 13.70 0.74
N ALA A 149 23.73 12.88 -0.26
CA ALA A 149 22.83 11.76 -0.10
C ALA A 149 23.47 10.59 0.66
N GLN A 150 22.62 9.75 1.27
CA GLN A 150 23.09 8.54 1.92
C GLN A 150 23.83 7.66 0.91
N CYS A 151 24.96 7.08 1.37
CA CYS A 151 25.90 6.31 0.54
C CYS A 151 26.23 6.96 -0.82
N GLN A 152 26.24 8.30 -0.90
CA GLN A 152 26.55 9.09 -2.10
C GLN A 152 25.67 8.72 -3.32
N GLY A 153 24.43 8.27 -3.05
CA GLY A 153 23.48 7.80 -4.06
C GLY A 153 23.82 6.43 -4.67
N LYS A 154 24.87 5.73 -4.18
CA LYS A 154 25.29 4.42 -4.71
C LYS A 154 24.23 3.33 -4.52
N ASN A 155 23.40 3.40 -3.48
CA ASN A 155 22.31 2.45 -3.26
C ASN A 155 21.23 2.46 -4.35
N GLN A 156 21.25 3.44 -5.26
CA GLN A 156 20.28 3.62 -6.34
C GLN A 156 20.88 3.37 -7.72
N GLN A 157 22.16 2.97 -7.77
CA GLN A 157 22.88 2.67 -9.00
C GLN A 157 22.99 1.17 -9.19
N TRP A 158 22.62 0.71 -10.38
CA TRP A 158 22.54 -0.69 -10.77
C TRP A 158 23.33 -0.94 -12.04
N THR A 159 23.81 -2.16 -12.21
CA THR A 159 24.44 -2.65 -13.42
C THR A 159 23.61 -3.83 -13.92
N ILE A 160 23.09 -3.72 -15.14
CA ILE A 160 22.39 -4.82 -15.79
C ILE A 160 23.43 -5.67 -16.52
N ASN A 161 23.64 -6.90 -16.07
CA ASN A 161 24.47 -7.87 -16.75
C ASN A 161 23.61 -8.66 -17.75
N THR A 162 23.84 -8.45 -19.04
CA THR A 162 23.05 -9.11 -20.10
C THR A 162 23.41 -10.59 -20.30
N SER A 163 24.57 -11.04 -19.80
CA SER A 163 25.02 -12.43 -19.99
C SER A 163 24.28 -13.43 -19.10
N ASP A 164 24.04 -13.06 -17.84
CA ASP A 164 23.29 -13.86 -16.87
C ASP A 164 21.97 -13.21 -16.41
N GLN A 165 21.63 -12.06 -17.00
CA GLN A 165 20.39 -11.31 -16.75
C GLN A 165 20.26 -10.79 -15.32
N SER A 166 21.36 -10.72 -14.57
CA SER A 166 21.36 -10.17 -13.22
C SER A 166 21.29 -8.64 -13.23
N ILE A 167 20.61 -8.08 -12.22
CA ILE A 167 20.62 -6.65 -11.90
C ILE A 167 21.44 -6.50 -10.62
N ILE A 168 22.62 -5.91 -10.73
CA ILE A 168 23.64 -5.90 -9.68
C ILE A 168 23.76 -4.50 -9.09
N SER A 169 23.68 -4.37 -7.77
CA SER A 169 23.90 -3.11 -7.07
C SER A 169 25.34 -2.64 -7.20
N GLN A 170 25.55 -1.40 -7.65
CA GLN A 170 26.88 -0.78 -7.68
C GLN A 170 27.38 -0.38 -6.28
N MET A 171 26.52 -0.41 -5.26
CA MET A 171 26.90 -0.11 -3.87
C MET A 171 27.69 -1.25 -3.23
N ASN A 172 27.20 -2.49 -3.36
CA ASN A 172 27.68 -3.63 -2.59
C ASN A 172 27.81 -4.93 -3.41
N GLY A 173 27.53 -4.90 -4.72
CA GLY A 173 27.66 -6.05 -5.61
C GLY A 173 26.58 -7.12 -5.43
N LYS A 174 25.52 -6.87 -4.65
CA LYS A 174 24.39 -7.78 -4.47
C LYS A 174 23.44 -7.74 -5.66
N CYS A 175 22.75 -8.84 -5.91
CA CYS A 175 21.79 -8.98 -7.00
C CYS A 175 20.38 -8.68 -6.49
N LEU A 176 19.56 -8.08 -7.36
CA LEU A 176 18.11 -8.00 -7.17
C LEU A 176 17.53 -9.42 -7.19
N ASP A 177 16.80 -9.80 -6.15
CA ASP A 177 16.41 -11.19 -5.87
C ASP A 177 14.93 -11.28 -5.49
N VAL A 178 14.21 -12.23 -6.08
CA VAL A 178 12.86 -12.60 -5.63
C VAL A 178 13.00 -13.49 -4.39
N TYR A 179 12.60 -12.93 -3.24
CA TYR A 179 12.81 -13.53 -1.93
C TYR A 179 12.29 -14.97 -1.88
N ASN A 180 13.17 -15.88 -1.41
CA ASN A 180 12.88 -17.30 -1.21
C ASN A 180 12.31 -18.07 -2.43
N PHE A 181 12.49 -17.56 -3.65
CA PHE A 181 11.86 -18.13 -4.86
C PHE A 181 10.32 -18.13 -4.84
N ASP A 182 9.69 -17.46 -3.88
CA ASP A 182 8.23 -17.47 -3.72
C ASP A 182 7.65 -16.06 -3.91
N GLY A 183 8.45 -15.03 -3.60
CA GLY A 183 7.97 -13.65 -3.60
C GLY A 183 6.89 -13.42 -2.54
N PRO A 184 6.01 -12.42 -2.70
CA PRO A 184 6.09 -11.36 -3.71
C PRO A 184 7.19 -10.34 -3.38
N SER A 185 7.85 -10.44 -2.22
CA SER A 185 8.92 -9.52 -1.83
C SER A 185 10.15 -9.64 -2.74
N VAL A 186 10.81 -8.51 -2.95
CA VAL A 186 12.07 -8.41 -3.70
C VAL A 186 13.12 -7.80 -2.78
N ASP A 187 14.30 -8.40 -2.71
CA ASP A 187 15.39 -7.96 -1.86
C ASP A 187 16.74 -7.88 -2.61
N ALA A 188 17.78 -7.40 -1.94
CA ALA A 188 19.16 -7.51 -2.40
C ALA A 188 19.84 -8.67 -1.69
N PHE A 189 20.32 -9.65 -2.47
CA PHE A 189 20.97 -10.84 -1.96
C PHE A 189 22.29 -11.13 -2.67
N SER A 190 23.16 -11.90 -2.02
CA SER A 190 24.41 -12.34 -2.63
C SER A 190 24.17 -13.03 -3.98
N CYS A 191 24.87 -12.57 -5.02
CA CYS A 191 24.71 -13.09 -6.38
C CYS A 191 25.13 -14.56 -6.48
N ASN A 192 24.23 -15.43 -6.91
CA ASN A 192 24.43 -16.87 -7.04
C ASN A 192 23.98 -17.42 -8.42
N LYS A 193 23.52 -16.53 -9.33
CA LYS A 193 23.11 -16.84 -10.71
C LYS A 193 21.90 -17.77 -10.83
N GLN A 194 21.08 -17.88 -9.79
CA GLN A 194 19.83 -18.60 -9.83
C GLN A 194 18.74 -17.80 -10.55
N ASP A 195 17.68 -18.47 -11.01
CA ASP A 195 16.64 -17.83 -11.84
C ASP A 195 15.83 -16.76 -11.08
N ASN A 196 15.77 -16.80 -9.74
CA ASN A 196 15.14 -15.76 -8.91
C ASN A 196 15.97 -14.45 -8.86
N GLN A 197 17.20 -14.46 -9.39
CA GLN A 197 18.07 -13.28 -9.53
C GLN A 197 18.23 -12.82 -10.99
N ALA A 198 17.52 -13.47 -11.92
CA ALA A 198 17.57 -13.17 -13.34
C ALA A 198 16.30 -12.42 -13.78
N TRP A 199 16.49 -11.31 -14.48
CA TRP A 199 15.42 -10.37 -14.83
C TRP A 199 15.41 -10.06 -16.33
N LEU A 200 14.26 -10.33 -16.97
CA LEU A 200 14.01 -10.12 -18.38
C LEU A 200 13.40 -8.73 -18.58
N TRP A 201 14.16 -7.83 -19.21
CA TRP A 201 13.67 -6.53 -19.62
C TRP A 201 12.87 -6.64 -20.92
N SER A 202 11.63 -6.14 -20.90
CA SER A 202 10.78 -6.05 -22.08
C SER A 202 10.76 -4.61 -22.58
N PRO A 203 11.52 -4.29 -23.65
CA PRO A 203 11.58 -2.93 -24.18
C PRO A 203 10.27 -2.46 -24.82
N ASN A 204 9.37 -3.38 -25.18
CA ASN A 204 8.11 -3.07 -25.87
C ASN A 204 7.03 -2.55 -24.91
N ASP A 205 6.95 -3.10 -23.70
CA ASP A 205 5.94 -2.74 -22.71
C ASP A 205 6.53 -2.11 -21.45
N GLY A 206 7.86 -1.99 -21.35
CA GLY A 206 8.57 -1.38 -20.22
C GLY A 206 8.65 -2.25 -18.97
N THR A 207 8.19 -3.51 -19.02
CA THR A 207 8.18 -4.41 -17.86
C THR A 207 9.54 -5.04 -17.57
N VAL A 208 9.80 -5.31 -16.29
CA VAL A 208 10.95 -6.09 -15.82
C VAL A 208 10.40 -7.38 -15.21
N ARG A 209 10.70 -8.53 -15.81
CA ARG A 209 10.06 -9.80 -15.47
C ARG A 209 11.04 -10.75 -14.81
N SER A 210 10.66 -11.37 -13.69
CA SER A 210 11.45 -12.42 -13.08
C SER A 210 11.51 -13.63 -14.00
N LYS A 211 12.72 -14.14 -14.26
CA LYS A 211 12.91 -15.37 -15.05
C LYS A 211 12.37 -16.60 -14.31
N HIS A 212 12.33 -16.55 -12.98
CA HIS A 212 11.88 -17.65 -12.14
C HIS A 212 10.41 -18.03 -12.39
N ASN A 213 9.50 -17.06 -12.35
CA ASN A 213 8.06 -17.29 -12.39
C ASN A 213 7.31 -16.46 -13.46
N GLY A 214 8.02 -15.63 -14.23
CA GLY A 214 7.46 -14.77 -15.27
C GLY A 214 6.68 -13.56 -14.75
N GLU A 215 6.68 -13.31 -13.44
CA GLU A 215 6.01 -12.17 -12.82
C GLU A 215 6.76 -10.87 -13.04
N CYS A 216 6.02 -9.76 -13.02
CA CYS A 216 6.54 -8.43 -13.25
C CYS A 216 6.92 -7.75 -11.93
N LEU A 217 8.09 -7.12 -11.91
CA LEU A 217 8.49 -6.17 -10.87
C LEU A 217 7.48 -5.01 -10.85
N THR A 218 6.96 -4.69 -9.68
CA THR A 218 5.93 -3.66 -9.48
C THR A 218 6.18 -2.88 -8.22
N LEU A 219 5.70 -1.63 -8.20
CA LEU A 219 5.50 -0.93 -6.94
C LEU A 219 4.44 -1.66 -6.11
N LYS A 220 4.75 -1.97 -4.85
CA LYS A 220 3.75 -2.42 -3.89
C LYS A 220 2.75 -1.29 -3.69
N ALA A 221 1.49 -1.65 -3.56
CA ALA A 221 0.46 -0.65 -3.36
C ALA A 221 0.47 -0.14 -1.91
N SER A 222 0.41 1.18 -1.77
CA SER A 222 0.41 1.90 -0.50
C SER A 222 -0.94 2.56 -0.21
N LEU A 223 -1.80 2.67 -1.21
CA LEU A 223 -3.19 3.10 -1.06
C LEU A 223 -4.07 1.85 -1.08
N GLU A 224 -4.98 1.73 -0.12
CA GLU A 224 -5.80 0.54 0.06
C GLU A 224 -7.27 0.88 0.24
N VAL A 225 -8.13 0.05 -0.35
CA VAL A 225 -9.58 0.07 -0.12
C VAL A 225 -9.95 -1.22 0.60
N TRP A 226 -10.54 -1.09 1.78
CA TRP A 226 -11.11 -2.19 2.54
C TRP A 226 -12.63 -2.06 2.57
N ALA A 227 -13.35 -3.15 2.43
CA ALA A 227 -14.81 -3.13 2.45
C ALA A 227 -15.40 -4.35 3.17
N GLY A 228 -16.52 -4.14 3.86
CA GLY A 228 -17.31 -5.18 4.52
C GLY A 228 -18.79 -4.87 4.52
N SER A 229 -19.61 -5.87 4.20
CA SER A 229 -21.06 -5.73 4.16
C SER A 229 -21.64 -5.54 5.57
N LEU A 230 -22.66 -4.70 5.67
CA LEU A 230 -23.45 -4.48 6.88
C LEU A 230 -24.84 -5.12 6.73
N VAL A 231 -25.51 -5.38 7.85
CA VAL A 231 -26.79 -6.11 7.88
C VAL A 231 -27.89 -5.45 7.05
N ASN A 232 -27.85 -4.13 6.91
CA ASN A 232 -28.83 -3.34 6.16
C ASN A 232 -28.56 -3.28 4.64
N GLY A 233 -27.57 -4.02 4.15
CA GLY A 233 -27.17 -4.02 2.73
C GLY A 233 -26.20 -2.91 2.32
N SER A 234 -25.86 -1.99 3.22
CA SER A 234 -24.80 -1.01 2.98
C SER A 234 -23.41 -1.64 3.12
N GLN A 235 -22.38 -0.94 2.62
CA GLN A 235 -20.98 -1.32 2.75
C GLN A 235 -20.27 -0.35 3.69
N ALA A 236 -19.57 -0.87 4.69
CA ALA A 236 -18.54 -0.12 5.39
C ALA A 236 -17.26 -0.15 4.55
N VAL A 237 -16.65 1.00 4.31
CA VAL A 237 -15.45 1.14 3.49
C VAL A 237 -14.38 1.92 4.25
N VAL A 238 -13.14 1.47 4.20
CA VAL A 238 -11.96 2.17 4.73
C VAL A 238 -11.03 2.46 3.56
N LEU A 239 -10.77 3.74 3.32
CA LEU A 239 -9.79 4.24 2.36
C LEU A 239 -8.53 4.60 3.14
N LEU A 240 -7.49 3.78 3.03
CA LEU A 240 -6.28 3.89 3.84
C LEU A 240 -5.10 4.35 3.00
N ASN A 241 -4.46 5.44 3.43
CA ASN A 241 -3.17 5.86 2.88
C ASN A 241 -2.04 5.37 3.78
N ARG A 242 -1.27 4.38 3.31
CA ARG A 242 -0.09 3.82 3.99
C ARG A 242 1.22 4.40 3.50
N ASN A 243 1.20 5.48 2.74
CA ASN A 243 2.42 6.22 2.45
C ASN A 243 3.07 6.68 3.75
N GLU A 244 4.39 6.81 3.73
CA GLU A 244 5.15 7.41 4.84
C GLU A 244 5.01 8.94 4.87
N PHE A 245 4.67 9.57 3.75
CA PHE A 245 4.52 11.03 3.61
C PHE A 245 3.43 11.42 2.60
N GLY A 246 3.02 12.69 2.68
CA GLY A 246 2.12 13.35 1.72
C GLY A 246 0.68 12.84 1.74
N SER A 247 -0.14 13.36 0.81
CA SER A 247 -1.59 13.14 0.85
C SER A 247 -2.12 12.82 -0.54
N GLU A 248 -2.92 11.75 -0.63
CA GLU A 248 -3.42 11.18 -1.89
C GLU A 248 -4.94 10.97 -1.83
N SER A 249 -5.59 11.13 -2.98
CA SER A 249 -6.99 10.75 -3.13
C SER A 249 -7.09 9.25 -3.42
N ILE A 250 -8.06 8.58 -2.81
CA ILE A 250 -8.31 7.16 -3.02
C ILE A 250 -9.72 7.00 -3.59
N THR A 251 -9.83 6.22 -4.67
CA THR A 251 -11.10 5.90 -5.30
C THR A 251 -11.58 4.53 -4.86
N VAL A 252 -12.86 4.43 -4.49
CA VAL A 252 -13.58 3.16 -4.34
C VAL A 252 -14.57 3.03 -5.49
N ASP A 253 -14.40 2.01 -6.33
CA ASP A 253 -15.35 1.68 -7.38
C ASP A 253 -16.44 0.73 -6.86
N TRP A 254 -17.68 0.90 -7.33
CA TRP A 254 -18.82 0.09 -6.88
C TRP A 254 -18.63 -1.39 -7.18
N LYS A 255 -17.99 -1.72 -8.30
CA LYS A 255 -17.63 -3.09 -8.67
C LYS A 255 -16.78 -3.79 -7.60
N ASP A 256 -15.89 -3.05 -6.92
CA ASP A 256 -14.95 -3.63 -5.94
C ASP A 256 -15.65 -3.96 -4.62
N ILE A 257 -16.74 -3.26 -4.32
CA ILE A 257 -17.56 -3.47 -3.11
C ILE A 257 -18.84 -4.28 -3.38
N GLY A 258 -18.98 -4.83 -4.59
CA GLY A 258 -20.10 -5.70 -4.98
C GLY A 258 -21.41 -4.96 -5.31
N PHE A 259 -21.34 -3.66 -5.56
CA PHE A 259 -22.47 -2.85 -6.04
C PHE A 259 -22.49 -2.75 -7.57
N PRO A 260 -23.67 -2.58 -8.19
CA PRO A 260 -23.75 -2.35 -9.64
C PRO A 260 -23.09 -1.01 -10.04
N ILE A 261 -22.36 -1.01 -11.15
CA ILE A 261 -21.58 0.15 -11.62
C ILE A 261 -22.42 1.34 -12.10
N ASP A 262 -23.70 1.12 -12.41
CA ASP A 262 -24.64 2.10 -12.94
C ASP A 262 -25.59 2.64 -11.85
N HIS A 263 -25.49 2.13 -10.62
CA HIS A 263 -26.36 2.54 -9.53
C HIS A 263 -25.76 3.69 -8.71
N SER A 264 -26.67 4.50 -8.17
CA SER A 264 -26.34 5.58 -7.24
C SER A 264 -26.28 5.07 -5.80
N ALA A 265 -25.37 5.63 -5.01
CA ALA A 265 -25.24 5.34 -3.60
C ALA A 265 -24.95 6.63 -2.81
N VAL A 266 -25.54 6.72 -1.61
CA VAL A 266 -25.22 7.74 -0.62
C VAL A 266 -23.92 7.36 0.08
N VAL A 267 -22.98 8.29 0.12
CA VAL A 267 -21.69 8.17 0.80
C VAL A 267 -21.71 9.04 2.05
N ARG A 268 -21.43 8.44 3.21
CA ARG A 268 -21.31 9.11 4.50
C ARG A 268 -19.95 8.87 5.12
N ASP A 269 -19.29 9.93 5.58
CA ASP A 269 -18.07 9.86 6.39
C ASP A 269 -18.42 9.64 7.86
N LEU A 270 -17.90 8.55 8.44
CA LEU A 270 -18.20 8.11 9.80
C LEU A 270 -17.35 8.83 10.87
N TRP A 271 -16.17 9.33 10.48
CA TRP A 271 -15.33 10.14 11.38
C TRP A 271 -15.83 11.58 11.43
N ALA A 272 -16.13 12.16 10.27
CA ALA A 272 -16.74 13.49 10.19
C ALA A 272 -18.24 13.50 10.56
N ARG A 273 -18.88 12.33 10.67
CA ARG A 273 -20.32 12.13 10.91
C ARG A 273 -21.18 12.94 9.95
N LYS A 274 -20.78 12.94 8.67
CA LYS A 274 -21.32 13.84 7.65
C LYS A 274 -21.66 13.07 6.39
N ASP A 275 -22.86 13.32 5.87
CA ASP A 275 -23.21 12.86 4.53
C ASP A 275 -22.44 13.68 3.51
N ILE A 276 -21.69 12.99 2.65
CA ILE A 276 -20.86 13.59 1.62
C ILE A 276 -21.70 13.92 0.38
N GLY A 277 -22.60 13.01 0.01
CA GLY A 277 -23.49 13.17 -1.14
C GLY A 277 -23.87 11.82 -1.76
N THR A 278 -24.46 11.89 -2.95
CA THR A 278 -24.84 10.73 -3.76
C THR A 278 -23.93 10.64 -4.97
N PHE A 279 -23.39 9.45 -5.24
CA PHE A 279 -22.45 9.20 -6.32
C PHE A 279 -22.86 7.95 -7.11
N THR A 280 -22.55 7.93 -8.40
CA THR A 280 -22.87 6.81 -9.31
C THR A 280 -21.57 6.14 -9.76
N GLY A 281 -21.51 4.82 -9.63
CA GLY A 281 -20.39 3.98 -10.08
C GLY A 281 -19.13 4.00 -9.23
N ASN A 282 -18.75 5.14 -8.64
CA ASN A 282 -17.61 5.24 -7.72
C ASN A 282 -17.66 6.49 -6.84
N TYR A 283 -16.72 6.57 -5.90
CA TYR A 283 -16.42 7.77 -5.12
C TYR A 283 -14.91 7.94 -4.96
N THR A 284 -14.41 9.16 -5.18
CA THR A 284 -13.02 9.54 -4.93
C THR A 284 -12.96 10.47 -3.73
N SER A 285 -12.15 10.12 -2.74
CA SER A 285 -11.97 10.94 -1.54
C SER A 285 -11.26 12.26 -1.84
N PRO A 286 -11.42 13.29 -0.99
CA PRO A 286 -10.39 14.30 -0.81
C PRO A 286 -9.03 13.65 -0.50
N LYS A 287 -7.96 14.44 -0.57
CA LYS A 287 -6.63 13.92 -0.19
C LYS A 287 -6.65 13.44 1.26
N ILE A 288 -6.27 12.19 1.45
CA ILE A 288 -6.08 11.56 2.75
C ILE A 288 -4.60 11.65 3.07
N ASP A 289 -4.25 12.25 4.20
CA ASP A 289 -2.86 12.36 4.64
C ASP A 289 -2.23 10.99 4.87
N HIS A 290 -0.91 10.93 4.81
CA HIS A 290 -0.13 9.73 5.11
C HIS A 290 -0.49 9.16 6.48
N HIS A 291 -0.45 7.83 6.59
CA HIS A 291 -0.88 7.08 7.77
C HIS A 291 -2.33 7.36 8.24
N SER A 292 -3.14 8.03 7.42
CA SER A 292 -4.51 8.40 7.74
C SER A 292 -5.52 7.61 6.91
N VAL A 293 -6.79 7.76 7.27
CA VAL A 293 -7.92 7.02 6.71
C VAL A 293 -9.13 7.93 6.53
N MET A 294 -9.95 7.60 5.54
CA MET A 294 -11.36 7.98 5.51
C MET A 294 -12.21 6.72 5.68
N MET A 295 -13.13 6.73 6.65
CA MET A 295 -14.04 5.61 6.88
C MET A 295 -15.45 6.00 6.47
N LEU A 296 -16.02 5.24 5.56
CA LEU A 296 -17.27 5.53 4.89
C LEU A 296 -18.33 4.47 5.19
N LYS A 297 -19.59 4.87 5.17
CA LYS A 297 -20.72 3.97 4.91
C LYS A 297 -21.34 4.34 3.58
N ILE A 298 -21.44 3.37 2.67
CA ILE A 298 -21.95 3.53 1.31
C ILE A 298 -23.23 2.71 1.18
N THR A 299 -24.34 3.38 0.86
CA THR A 299 -25.69 2.77 0.81
C THR A 299 -26.32 3.03 -0.55
N LEU A 300 -26.72 1.98 -1.28
CA LEU A 300 -27.44 2.14 -2.54
C LEU A 300 -28.70 3.00 -2.33
N THR A 301 -28.96 3.91 -3.26
CA THR A 301 -30.24 4.61 -3.31
C THR A 301 -31.30 3.66 -3.87
N MET A 302 -32.51 3.69 -3.30
CA MET A 302 -33.67 2.99 -3.85
C MET A 302 -34.12 3.62 -5.16
#